data_AF-M1L5F3-F1
#
_entry.id   AF-M1L5F3-F1
#
_cell.length_a   1.000
_cell.length_b   1.000
_cell.length_c   1.000
_cell.angle_alpha   90.00
_cell.angle_beta   90.00
_cell.angle_gamma   90.00
#
_symmetry.space_group_name_H-M   'P 1'
#
loop_
_entity.id
_entity.type
_entity.pdbx_description
1 polymer ?
#
loop_
_entity_poly.entity_id
_entity_poly.type
_entity_poly.pdbx_seq_one_letter_code
_entity_poly.pdbx_strand_id
1 'polypeptide(L)'
;MNQLDLFKARLPAKPYHTDELVTGLAIAKVQHAIKSRHIQPNGPTHKYWLVFDVDKHNATLDWSDIGAPAPNIVVTNPKNGHAHLLYGLEVSIRTAPDGRSHPLRYAAAIEAALREKLGADRGYTGLICKNPLHPSWRVTTFSSTCTT
;
A
#
# COMPACT_ATOMS: atom_id res chain seq x y z
N MET A 1 -13.53 8.25 9.63
CA MET A 1 -12.29 7.55 10.02
C MET A 1 -11.19 8.06 9.09
N ASN A 2 -10.03 8.48 9.60
CA ASN A 2 -8.95 8.96 8.72
C ASN A 2 -8.30 7.77 7.97
N GLN A 3 -7.45 8.04 6.97
CA GLN A 3 -6.85 6.99 6.15
C GLN A 3 -5.92 6.04 6.93
N LEU A 4 -5.22 6.53 7.96
CA LEU A 4 -4.32 5.72 8.78
C LEU A 4 -5.10 4.78 9.72
N ASP A 5 -6.21 5.25 10.28
CA ASP A 5 -7.13 4.44 11.07
C ASP A 5 -7.75 3.34 10.21
N LEU A 6 -8.13 3.66 8.96
CA LEU A 6 -8.65 2.68 8.01
C LEU A 6 -7.59 1.65 7.62
N PHE A 7 -6.34 2.07 7.42
CA PHE A 7 -5.21 1.16 7.18
C PHE A 7 -5.03 0.21 8.35
N LYS A 8 -4.96 0.73 9.58
CA LYS A 8 -4.83 -0.06 10.81
C LYS A 8 -5.97 -1.07 10.97
N ALA A 9 -7.21 -0.66 10.72
CA ALA A 9 -8.39 -1.52 10.87
C ALA A 9 -8.44 -2.67 9.84
N ARG A 10 -7.77 -2.52 8.69
CA ARG A 10 -7.76 -3.50 7.59
C ARG A 10 -6.53 -4.40 7.56
N LEU A 11 -5.60 -4.22 8.50
CA LEU A 11 -4.42 -5.07 8.60
C LEU A 11 -4.81 -6.54 8.86
N PRO A 12 -4.07 -7.52 8.32
CA PRO A 12 -4.23 -8.92 8.66
C PRO A 12 -4.09 -9.15 10.17
N ALA A 13 -4.77 -10.15 10.73
CA ALA A 13 -4.61 -10.50 12.14
C ALA A 13 -3.19 -10.95 12.50
N LYS A 14 -2.49 -11.59 11.55
CA LYS A 14 -1.11 -12.03 11.64
C LYS A 14 -0.32 -11.65 10.37
N PRO A 15 0.04 -10.37 10.18
CA PRO A 15 0.72 -9.94 8.96
C PRO A 15 2.20 -10.37 8.98
N TYR A 16 2.78 -10.51 7.79
CA TYR A 16 4.24 -10.43 7.68
C TYR A 16 4.72 -9.04 8.12
N HIS A 17 5.87 -8.97 8.77
CA HIS A 17 6.52 -7.72 9.14
C HIS A 17 8.03 -7.88 9.26
N THR A 18 8.74 -6.77 9.19
CA THR A 18 10.18 -6.70 9.48
C THR A 18 10.63 -5.25 9.68
N ASP A 19 11.71 -5.05 10.42
CA ASP A 19 12.40 -3.76 10.48
C ASP A 19 13.45 -3.62 9.38
N GLU A 20 14.03 -4.73 8.91
CA GLU A 20 15.07 -4.77 7.89
C GLU A 20 14.77 -5.89 6.88
N LEU A 21 14.57 -5.55 5.61
CA LEU A 21 14.18 -6.52 4.57
C LEU A 21 15.25 -7.61 4.35
N VAL A 22 16.52 -7.30 4.61
CA VAL A 22 17.66 -8.23 4.43
C VAL A 22 17.64 -9.40 5.41
N THR A 23 17.00 -9.28 6.57
CA THR A 23 16.90 -10.35 7.56
C THR A 23 15.71 -11.28 7.33
N GLY A 24 14.90 -11.00 6.31
CA GLY A 24 13.68 -11.73 5.99
C GLY A 24 12.44 -11.17 6.69
N LEU A 25 11.35 -11.93 6.62
CA LEU A 25 10.04 -11.57 7.16
C LEU A 25 9.65 -12.49 8.32
N ALA A 26 9.09 -11.90 9.38
CA ALA A 26 8.46 -12.64 10.48
C ALA A 26 6.93 -12.53 10.42
N ILE A 27 6.22 -13.42 11.10
CA ILE A 27 4.76 -13.38 11.28
C ILE A 27 4.46 -13.24 12.76
N ALA A 28 3.69 -12.22 13.15
CA ALA A 28 3.25 -12.00 14.53
C ALA A 28 1.82 -11.47 14.58
N LYS A 29 1.21 -11.43 15.77
CA LYS A 29 -0.09 -10.74 15.95
C LYS A 29 0.04 -9.27 15.53
N VAL A 30 -1.01 -8.72 14.92
CA VAL A 30 -1.02 -7.33 14.41
C VAL A 30 -0.59 -6.28 15.45
N GLN A 31 -0.96 -6.48 16.72
CA GLN A 31 -0.57 -5.59 17.84
C GLN A 31 0.95 -5.48 18.06
N HIS A 32 1.70 -6.51 17.66
CA HIS A 32 3.16 -6.50 17.67
C HIS A 32 3.71 -6.02 16.32
N ALA A 33 3.25 -6.62 15.22
CA ALA A 33 3.74 -6.34 13.87
C ALA A 33 3.60 -4.86 13.44
N ILE A 34 2.57 -4.16 13.93
CA ILE A 34 2.33 -2.73 13.67
C ILE A 34 3.48 -1.82 14.11
N LYS A 35 4.38 -2.31 14.98
CA LYS A 35 5.53 -1.57 15.49
C LYS A 35 6.76 -1.69 14.58
N SER A 36 6.75 -2.55 13.57
CA SER A 36 7.87 -2.71 12.65
C SER A 36 7.83 -1.70 11.50
N ARG A 37 8.99 -1.41 10.92
CA ARG A 37 9.13 -0.48 9.78
C ARG A 37 8.38 -0.93 8.54
N HIS A 38 8.28 -2.23 8.28
CA HIS A 38 7.56 -2.78 7.13
C HIS A 38 6.50 -3.77 7.60
N ILE A 39 5.36 -3.78 6.91
CA ILE A 39 4.21 -4.61 7.26
C ILE A 39 3.46 -5.07 6.01
N GLN A 40 2.83 -6.24 6.08
CA GLN A 40 1.94 -6.74 5.04
C GLN A 40 0.61 -5.97 5.08
N PRO A 41 0.24 -5.25 4.00
CA PRO A 41 -0.95 -4.40 3.99
C PRO A 41 -2.26 -5.20 3.78
N ASN A 42 -2.19 -6.37 3.13
CA ASN A 42 -3.36 -7.16 2.73
C ASN A 42 -3.28 -8.60 3.25
N GLY A 43 -4.43 -9.17 3.61
CA GLY A 43 -4.51 -10.56 4.05
C GLY A 43 -4.45 -11.55 2.87
N PRO A 44 -4.37 -12.87 3.16
CA PRO A 44 -4.31 -13.89 2.11
C PRO A 44 -5.60 -13.98 1.27
N THR A 45 -6.74 -13.57 1.82
CA THR A 45 -8.05 -13.76 1.18
C THR A 45 -8.70 -12.46 0.67
N HIS A 46 -8.23 -11.29 1.11
CA HIS A 46 -8.83 -10.00 0.79
C HIS A 46 -7.75 -8.95 0.53
N LYS A 47 -7.86 -8.28 -0.61
CA LYS A 47 -7.06 -7.11 -0.98
C LYS A 47 -7.89 -5.85 -0.74
N TYR A 48 -7.43 -4.99 0.18
CA TYR A 48 -7.99 -3.66 0.47
C TYR A 48 -7.11 -2.53 -0.07
N TRP A 49 -5.82 -2.78 -0.27
CA TRP A 49 -4.84 -1.79 -0.67
C TRP A 49 -4.15 -2.22 -1.96
N LEU A 50 -4.16 -1.37 -2.97
CA LEU A 50 -3.23 -1.45 -4.10
C LEU A 50 -2.00 -0.63 -3.72
N VAL A 51 -0.81 -1.24 -3.77
CA VAL A 51 0.42 -0.60 -3.32
C VAL A 51 1.40 -0.54 -4.48
N PHE A 52 1.97 0.64 -4.71
CA PHE A 52 2.94 0.88 -5.76
C PHE A 52 4.23 1.44 -5.15
N ASP A 53 5.37 0.82 -5.44
CA ASP A 53 6.69 1.31 -5.04
C ASP A 53 7.25 2.22 -6.12
N VAL A 54 7.53 3.46 -5.76
CA VAL A 54 8.03 4.50 -6.67
C VAL A 54 9.41 4.94 -6.19
N ASP A 55 10.42 4.48 -6.92
CA ASP A 55 11.83 4.71 -6.65
C ASP A 55 12.35 6.00 -7.32
N LYS A 56 11.72 7.13 -6.98
CA LYS A 56 12.12 8.45 -7.47
C LYS A 56 12.45 9.38 -6.30
N HIS A 57 13.43 10.27 -6.46
CA HIS A 57 13.84 11.19 -5.38
C HIS A 57 12.72 12.11 -4.87
N ASN A 58 11.69 12.40 -5.68
CA ASN A 58 10.53 13.23 -5.32
C ASN A 58 9.19 12.46 -5.40
N ALA A 59 9.18 11.17 -5.05
CA ALA A 59 8.00 10.32 -5.21
C ALA A 59 6.76 10.76 -4.39
N THR A 60 6.90 11.69 -3.43
CA THR A 60 5.77 12.13 -2.58
C THR A 60 4.64 12.81 -3.38
N LEU A 61 4.97 13.60 -4.42
CA LEU A 61 4.00 14.37 -5.21
C LEU A 61 4.03 14.06 -6.72
N ASP A 62 4.93 13.19 -7.17
CA ASP A 62 5.11 12.80 -8.58
C ASP A 62 3.80 12.34 -9.26
N TRP A 63 2.90 11.71 -8.50
CA TRP A 63 1.58 11.30 -9.00
C TRP A 63 0.72 12.49 -9.46
N SER A 64 0.87 13.66 -8.84
CA SER A 64 0.09 14.87 -9.18
C SER A 64 0.59 15.46 -10.49
N ASP A 65 1.90 15.55 -10.68
CA ASP A 65 2.53 16.14 -11.86
C ASP A 65 2.22 15.36 -13.14
N ILE A 66 2.07 14.04 -13.03
CA ILE A 66 1.70 13.16 -14.15
C ILE A 66 0.18 12.94 -14.27
N GLY A 67 -0.61 13.67 -13.47
CA GLY A 67 -2.08 13.59 -13.45
C GLY A 67 -2.63 12.20 -13.11
N ALA A 68 -1.91 11.42 -12.30
CA ALA A 68 -2.43 10.17 -11.73
C ALA A 68 -3.45 10.47 -10.63
N PRO A 69 -4.39 9.55 -10.36
CA PRO A 69 -5.31 9.74 -9.25
C PRO A 69 -4.54 9.85 -7.93
N ALA A 70 -5.04 10.68 -7.02
CA ALA A 70 -4.45 10.85 -5.71
C ALA A 70 -4.46 9.52 -4.93
N PRO A 71 -3.31 9.03 -4.44
CA PRO A 71 -3.28 7.91 -3.50
C PRO A 71 -3.91 8.32 -2.17
N ASN A 72 -4.43 7.36 -1.40
CA ASN A 72 -4.98 7.67 -0.08
C ASN A 72 -3.88 7.91 0.96
N ILE A 73 -2.76 7.19 0.83
CA ILE A 73 -1.61 7.31 1.72
C ILE A 73 -0.34 7.25 0.88
N VAL A 74 0.59 8.17 1.15
CA VAL A 74 1.95 8.15 0.60
C VAL A 74 2.93 7.98 1.74
N VAL A 75 3.73 6.91 1.70
CA VAL A 75 4.72 6.58 2.72
C VAL A 75 6.11 6.74 2.12
N THR A 76 6.77 7.86 2.43
CA THR A 76 8.07 8.23 1.86
C THR A 76 9.19 7.87 2.81
N ASN A 77 10.25 7.26 2.29
CA ASN A 77 11.52 7.12 2.99
C ASN A 77 12.28 8.46 2.96
N PRO A 78 12.45 9.16 4.10
CA PRO A 78 13.09 10.46 4.12
C PRO A 78 14.58 10.42 3.72
N LYS A 79 15.22 9.24 3.73
CA LYS A 79 16.65 9.09 3.40
C LYS A 79 16.93 9.12 1.89
N ASN A 80 16.02 8.61 1.06
CA ASN A 80 16.24 8.50 -0.39
C ASN A 80 15.08 9.04 -1.24
N GLY A 81 13.95 9.40 -0.64
CA GLY A 81 12.78 9.96 -1.34
C GLY A 81 11.85 8.91 -1.95
N HIS A 82 12.21 7.62 -1.93
CA HIS A 82 11.39 6.56 -2.50
C HIS A 82 10.11 6.38 -1.67
N ALA A 83 8.99 6.13 -2.33
CA ALA A 83 7.69 6.10 -1.65
C ALA A 83 6.84 4.90 -2.04
N HIS A 84 6.06 4.41 -1.07
CA HIS A 84 4.92 3.54 -1.37
C HIS A 84 3.66 4.40 -1.45
N LEU A 85 2.95 4.28 -2.58
CA LEU A 85 1.65 4.91 -2.80
C LEU A 85 0.57 3.85 -2.59
N LEU A 86 -0.30 4.09 -1.61
CA LEU A 86 -1.38 3.17 -1.24
C LEU A 86 -2.72 3.73 -1.70
N TYR A 87 -3.40 2.97 -2.54
CA TYR A 87 -4.77 3.22 -2.99
C TYR A 87 -5.71 2.26 -2.27
N GLY A 88 -6.59 2.81 -1.45
CA GLY A 88 -7.56 2.08 -0.64
C GLY A 88 -8.83 1.79 -1.43
N LEU A 89 -9.25 0.53 -1.40
CA LEU A 89 -10.52 0.09 -1.97
C LEU A 89 -11.62 0.22 -0.92
N GLU A 90 -12.76 0.79 -1.29
CA GLU A 90 -13.92 0.84 -0.39
C GLU A 90 -14.39 -0.56 -0.01
N VAL A 91 -14.54 -1.42 -1.03
CA VAL A 91 -14.87 -2.85 -0.89
C VAL A 91 -13.65 -3.69 -1.27
N SER A 92 -13.31 -4.67 -0.44
CA SER A 92 -12.18 -5.56 -0.75
C SER A 92 -12.42 -6.44 -1.98
N ILE A 93 -11.33 -6.77 -2.65
CA ILE A 93 -11.31 -7.82 -3.67
C ILE A 93 -10.99 -9.13 -2.98
N ARG A 94 -11.85 -10.14 -3.17
CA ARG A 94 -11.63 -11.49 -2.66
C ARG A 94 -10.60 -12.23 -3.52
N THR A 95 -9.46 -12.57 -2.94
CA THR A 95 -8.30 -13.22 -3.59
C THR A 95 -8.15 -14.70 -3.27
N ALA A 96 -9.04 -15.25 -2.43
CA ALA A 96 -9.11 -16.68 -2.18
C ALA A 96 -9.55 -17.45 -3.46
N PRO A 97 -9.32 -18.78 -3.54
CA PRO A 97 -9.64 -19.58 -4.74
C PRO A 97 -11.11 -19.51 -5.20
N ASP A 98 -12.02 -19.21 -4.28
CA ASP A 98 -13.45 -19.03 -4.52
C ASP A 98 -13.84 -17.55 -4.75
N GLY A 99 -12.86 -16.70 -5.04
CA GLY A 99 -13.04 -15.32 -5.49
C GLY A 99 -13.61 -15.26 -6.91
N ARG A 100 -14.41 -14.23 -7.19
CA ARG A 100 -14.95 -14.00 -8.53
C ARG A 100 -13.83 -13.54 -9.47
N SER A 101 -13.74 -14.16 -10.63
CA SER A 101 -12.68 -13.86 -11.61
C SER A 101 -12.81 -12.43 -12.19
N HIS A 102 -14.01 -11.88 -12.32
CA HIS A 102 -14.23 -10.56 -12.90
C HIS A 102 -13.60 -9.41 -12.08
N PRO A 103 -13.88 -9.26 -10.75
CA PRO A 103 -13.18 -8.29 -9.91
C PRO A 103 -11.65 -8.45 -9.92
N LEU A 104 -11.14 -9.69 -9.92
CA LEU A 104 -9.70 -9.96 -9.94
C LEU A 104 -9.04 -9.46 -11.23
N ARG A 105 -9.64 -9.76 -12.40
CA ARG A 105 -9.14 -9.28 -13.69
C ARG A 105 -9.22 -7.76 -13.79
N TYR A 106 -10.32 -7.17 -13.34
CA TYR A 106 -10.49 -5.72 -13.37
C TYR A 106 -9.46 -5.02 -12.49
N ALA A 107 -9.23 -5.53 -11.26
CA ALA A 107 -8.20 -5.02 -10.39
C ALA A 107 -6.80 -5.14 -11.00
N ALA A 108 -6.48 -6.28 -11.62
CA ALA A 108 -5.20 -6.47 -12.28
C ALA A 108 -4.99 -5.49 -13.45
N ALA A 109 -6.04 -5.17 -14.21
CA ALA A 109 -5.98 -4.16 -15.26
C ALA A 109 -5.72 -2.74 -14.70
N ILE A 110 -6.38 -2.38 -13.60
CA ILE A 110 -6.17 -1.10 -12.91
C ILE A 110 -4.76 -1.03 -12.31
N GLU A 111 -4.28 -2.10 -11.66
CA GLU A 111 -2.91 -2.20 -11.15
C GLU A 111 -1.88 -2.05 -12.27
N ALA A 112 -2.10 -2.69 -13.42
CA ALA A 112 -1.20 -2.57 -14.56
C ALA A 112 -1.15 -1.13 -15.11
N ALA A 113 -2.31 -0.51 -15.34
CA ALA A 113 -2.41 0.85 -15.86
C ALA A 113 -1.85 1.90 -14.89
N LEU A 114 -2.14 1.78 -13.58
CA LEU A 114 -1.58 2.69 -12.58
C LEU A 114 -0.08 2.52 -12.40
N ARG A 115 0.42 1.28 -12.40
CA ARG A 115 1.86 1.02 -12.33
C ARG A 115 2.60 1.67 -13.50
N GLU A 116 2.09 1.52 -14.72
CA GLU A 116 2.65 2.15 -15.91
C GLU A 116 2.62 3.67 -15.78
N LYS A 117 1.45 4.24 -15.44
CA LYS A 117 1.29 5.69 -15.29
C LYS A 117 2.21 6.27 -14.23
N LEU A 118 2.36 5.62 -13.09
CA LEU A 118 3.23 6.05 -11.99
C LEU A 118 4.72 5.81 -12.27
N GLY A 119 5.06 4.98 -13.26
CA GLY A 119 6.42 4.47 -13.44
C GLY A 119 6.89 3.69 -12.20
N ALA A 120 5.99 2.95 -11.56
CA ALA A 120 6.27 2.18 -10.36
C ALA A 120 7.02 0.88 -10.69
N ASP A 121 7.77 0.35 -9.72
CA ASP A 121 8.58 -0.86 -9.90
C ASP A 121 7.73 -2.05 -10.38
N ARG A 122 8.17 -2.68 -11.47
CA ARG A 122 7.53 -3.86 -12.06
C ARG A 122 7.83 -5.14 -11.28
N GLY A 123 8.94 -5.18 -10.55
CA GLY A 123 9.35 -6.29 -9.70
C GLY A 123 8.62 -6.33 -8.34
N TYR A 124 8.04 -5.20 -7.92
CA TYR A 124 7.33 -5.11 -6.66
C TYR A 124 6.04 -5.93 -6.66
N THR A 125 5.94 -6.87 -5.71
CA THR A 125 4.84 -7.85 -5.61
C THR A 125 3.70 -7.41 -4.70
N GLY A 126 3.87 -6.31 -3.94
CA GLY A 126 2.86 -5.82 -3.00
C GLY A 126 2.73 -6.61 -1.70
N LEU A 127 3.59 -7.60 -1.43
CA LEU A 127 3.54 -8.41 -0.22
C LEU A 127 3.81 -7.61 1.06
N ILE A 128 4.83 -6.75 1.04
CA ILE A 128 5.26 -5.95 2.17
C ILE A 128 5.33 -4.49 1.76
N CYS A 129 4.82 -3.57 2.59
CA CYS A 129 4.94 -2.14 2.36
C CYS A 129 5.70 -1.44 3.49
N LYS A 130 6.23 -0.24 3.21
CA LYS A 130 6.62 0.70 4.27
C LYS A 130 5.38 0.94 5.14
N ASN A 131 5.47 0.70 6.45
CA ASN A 131 4.34 0.76 7.38
C ASN A 131 3.92 2.21 7.65
N PRO A 132 2.77 2.71 7.17
CA PRO A 132 2.33 4.10 7.39
C PRO A 132 2.20 4.51 8.86
N LEU A 133 2.19 3.56 9.79
CA LEU A 133 2.03 3.79 11.22
C LEU A 133 3.37 3.88 11.96
N HIS A 134 4.49 3.68 11.25
CA HIS A 134 5.83 3.71 11.83
C HIS A 134 6.48 5.10 11.71
N PRO A 135 7.09 5.64 12.79
CA PRO A 135 7.64 7.00 12.81
C PRO A 135 8.87 7.21 11.91
N SER A 136 9.51 6.14 11.41
CA SER A 136 10.66 6.28 10.48
C SER A 136 10.28 6.80 9.09
N TRP A 137 8.99 6.84 8.75
CA TRP A 137 8.54 7.26 7.44
C TRP A 137 7.82 8.60 7.49
N ARG A 138 8.00 9.40 6.42
CA ARG A 138 7.20 10.60 6.22
C ARG A 138 5.90 10.19 5.54
N VAL A 139 4.77 10.48 6.17
CA VAL A 139 3.45 10.04 5.71
C VAL A 139 2.59 11.23 5.35
N THR A 140 1.97 11.17 4.17
CA THR A 140 0.98 12.15 3.71
C THR A 140 -0.30 11.41 3.35
N THR A 141 -1.45 11.90 3.81
CA THR A 141 -2.75 11.29 3.52
C THR A 141 -3.61 12.21 2.69
N PHE A 142 -4.30 11.66 1.71
CA PHE A 142 -5.26 12.39 0.88
C PHE A 142 -6.65 11.78 1.09
N SER A 143 -7.64 12.65 1.20
CA SER A 143 -9.04 12.25 1.22
C SER A 143 -9.68 12.74 -0.05
N SER A 144 -10.32 11.84 -0.80
CA SER A 144 -11.25 12.25 -1.84
C SER A 144 -12.47 12.82 -1.13
N THR A 145 -12.50 14.13 -0.88
CA THR A 145 -13.77 14.81 -0.66
C THR A 145 -14.49 14.72 -1.99
N CYS A 146 -15.47 13.82 -2.08
CA CYS A 146 -16.44 13.88 -3.15
C CYS A 146 -17.22 15.17 -2.91
N THR A 147 -16.86 16.24 -3.62
CA THR A 147 -17.70 17.42 -3.69
C THR A 147 -18.87 17.02 -4.57
N THR A 148 -19.98 16.60 -3.94
CA THR A 148 -21.28 16.40 -4.58
C THR A 148 -21.84 17.75 -5.03
#